data_AF-A0A1K0FGZ2-F1
#
_entry.id   AF-A0A1K0FGZ2-F1
#
_cell.length_a   1.000
_cell.length_b   1.000
_cell.length_c   1.000
_cell.angle_alpha   90.00
_cell.angle_beta   90.00
_cell.angle_gamma   90.00
#
_symmetry.space_group_name_H-M   'P 1'
#
loop_
_entity.id
_entity.type
_entity.pdbx_description
1 polymer ?
#
loop_
_entity_poly.entity_id
_entity_poly.type
_entity_poly.pdbx_seq_one_letter_code
_entity_poly.pdbx_strand_id
1 'polypeptide(L)'
;MRGLIIAYDVLGGQFAWIPAQPGAAPTVHYFGPDVLDWQDLEQGYADWLSAILAGSLTRFYDTLRWSGWQAAVQTLPPGQGITVYPPPRSREGKNLSTTSRMPAPLIQLASYYQDTAHQLGSQDHST
;
A
#
# COMPACT_ATOMS: atom_id res chain seq x y z
N MET A 1 4.62 -15.01 5.66
CA MET A 1 5.79 -14.11 5.67
C MET A 1 6.28 -13.95 7.11
N ARG A 2 7.60 -13.93 7.37
CA ARG A 2 8.16 -13.45 8.65
C ARG A 2 8.76 -12.08 8.37
N GLY A 3 8.08 -11.01 8.74
CA GLY A 3 8.51 -9.63 8.54
C GLY A 3 7.79 -8.71 9.53
N LEU A 4 8.36 -7.53 9.77
CA LEU A 4 7.77 -6.54 10.67
C LEU A 4 7.03 -5.49 9.83
N ILE A 5 5.73 -5.30 10.04
CA ILE A 5 5.03 -4.15 9.48
C ILE A 5 5.56 -2.90 10.16
N ILE A 6 6.08 -1.97 9.36
CA ILE A 6 6.74 -0.75 9.82
C ILE A 6 5.93 0.51 9.50
N ALA A 7 5.02 0.47 8.51
CA ALA A 7 4.15 1.59 8.18
C ALA A 7 2.92 1.14 7.37
N TYR A 8 1.93 2.02 7.33
CA TYR A 8 0.75 1.94 6.48
C TYR A 8 0.59 3.27 5.73
N ASP A 9 0.04 3.24 4.53
CA ASP A 9 -0.46 4.44 3.88
C ASP A 9 -1.98 4.57 4.01
N VAL A 10 -2.50 5.75 3.68
CA VAL A 10 -3.91 6.08 3.83
C VAL A 10 -4.82 5.27 2.91
N LEU A 11 -4.31 4.62 1.87
CA LEU A 11 -5.08 3.75 0.98
C LEU A 11 -5.02 2.29 1.43
N GLY A 12 -4.45 1.99 2.61
CA GLY A 12 -4.33 0.64 3.14
C GLY A 12 -3.14 -0.15 2.60
N GLY A 13 -2.22 0.51 1.89
CA GLY A 13 -0.93 -0.06 1.54
C GLY A 13 -0.07 -0.30 2.79
N GLN A 14 0.82 -1.29 2.73
CA GLN A 14 1.60 -1.75 3.88
C GLN A 14 3.08 -1.79 3.54
N PHE A 15 3.91 -1.28 4.45
CA PHE A 15 5.36 -1.40 4.36
C PHE A 15 5.83 -2.41 5.40
N ALA A 16 6.65 -3.36 4.98
CA ALA A 16 7.22 -4.38 5.86
C ALA A 16 8.74 -4.41 5.72
N TRP A 17 9.45 -4.46 6.84
CA TRP A 17 10.86 -4.79 6.85
C TRP A 17 11.01 -6.31 6.94
N ILE A 18 11.61 -6.92 5.92
CA ILE A 18 11.64 -8.37 5.74
C ILE A 18 13.09 -8.88 5.73
N PRO A 19 13.40 -9.91 6.55
CA PRO A 19 14.66 -10.63 6.46
C PRO A 19 14.88 -11.21 5.06
N ALA A 20 16.05 -10.94 4.51
CA ALA A 20 16.51 -11.58 3.29
C ALA A 20 17.06 -12.99 3.58
N GLN A 21 17.50 -13.67 2.53
CA GLN A 21 18.21 -14.94 2.66
C GLN A 21 19.50 -14.78 3.48
N PRO A 22 20.02 -15.85 4.12
CA PRO A 22 21.27 -15.79 4.86
C PRO A 22 22.40 -15.19 4.02
N GLY A 23 23.08 -14.17 4.58
CA GLY A 23 24.16 -13.44 3.90
C GLY A 23 23.72 -12.17 3.15
N ALA A 24 22.41 -11.89 3.06
CA ALA A 24 21.89 -10.64 2.52
C ALA A 24 21.30 -9.75 3.63
N ALA A 25 21.33 -8.43 3.40
CA ALA A 25 20.70 -7.47 4.29
C ALA A 25 19.17 -7.46 4.12
N PRO A 26 18.40 -7.26 5.19
CA PRO A 26 16.94 -7.13 5.12
C PRO A 26 16.52 -5.83 4.42
N THR A 27 15.48 -5.91 3.60
CA THR A 27 14.95 -4.79 2.81
C THR A 27 13.51 -4.45 3.21
N VAL A 28 13.06 -3.26 2.83
CA VAL A 28 11.68 -2.83 2.96
C VAL A 28 10.90 -3.25 1.72
N HIS A 29 9.76 -3.88 1.91
CA HIS A 29 8.81 -4.21 0.86
C HIS A 29 7.53 -3.41 1.04
N TYR A 30 6.85 -3.16 -0.07
CA TYR A 30 5.54 -2.52 -0.11
C TYR A 30 4.50 -3.45 -0.70
N PHE A 31 3.37 -3.57 -0.01
CA PHE A 31 2.16 -4.19 -0.51
C PHE A 31 1.16 -3.09 -0.85
N GLY A 32 0.87 -2.92 -2.15
CA GLY A 32 0.00 -1.87 -2.65
C GLY A 32 -1.42 -2.36 -2.97
N PRO A 33 -2.46 -1.52 -2.77
CA PRO A 33 -3.85 -1.86 -3.09
C PRO A 33 -4.14 -1.98 -4.60
N ASP A 34 -3.23 -1.52 -5.44
CA ASP A 34 -3.26 -1.57 -6.91
C ASP A 34 -2.65 -2.85 -7.47
N VAL A 35 -1.58 -3.34 -6.84
CA VAL A 35 -0.90 -4.58 -7.26
C VAL A 35 -1.40 -5.79 -6.49
N LEU A 36 -1.82 -5.64 -5.23
CA LEU A 36 -2.16 -6.73 -4.30
C LEU A 36 -1.07 -7.80 -4.19
N ASP A 37 0.19 -7.37 -4.22
CA ASP A 37 1.36 -8.22 -4.00
C ASP A 37 2.49 -7.44 -3.33
N TRP A 38 3.40 -8.16 -2.68
CA TRP A 38 4.58 -7.59 -2.01
C TRP A 38 5.70 -7.33 -3.01
N GLN A 39 6.13 -6.07 -3.11
CA GLN A 39 7.23 -5.63 -3.96
C GLN A 39 8.42 -5.23 -3.10
N ASP A 40 9.60 -5.79 -3.37
CA ASP A 40 10.85 -5.33 -2.75
C ASP A 40 11.17 -3.91 -3.23
N LEU A 41 11.41 -2.98 -2.29
CA LEU A 41 11.84 -1.62 -2.61
C LEU A 41 13.36 -1.49 -2.68
N GLU A 42 14.08 -2.61 -2.48
CA GLU A 42 15.53 -2.77 -2.56
C GLU A 42 16.29 -1.80 -1.63
N GLN A 43 15.64 -1.40 -0.54
CA GLN A 43 16.15 -0.41 0.40
C GLN A 43 16.18 -0.98 1.82
N GLY A 44 17.28 -0.73 2.53
CA GLY A 44 17.31 -0.92 3.99
C GLY A 44 16.40 0.08 4.70
N TYR A 45 16.05 -0.19 5.96
CA TYR A 45 15.11 0.64 6.72
C TYR A 45 15.54 2.12 6.81
N ALA A 46 16.82 2.40 7.10
CA ALA A 46 17.31 3.76 7.27
C ALA A 46 17.31 4.54 5.95
N ASP A 47 17.70 3.90 4.85
CA ASP A 47 17.70 4.51 3.52
C ASP A 47 16.27 4.81 3.06
N TRP A 48 15.37 3.84 3.24
CA TRP A 48 13.94 4.00 2.96
C TRP A 48 13.32 5.16 3.75
N LEU A 49 13.57 5.24 5.06
CA LEU A 49 13.06 6.31 5.91
C LEU A 49 13.60 7.67 5.47
N SER A 50 14.91 7.75 5.18
CA SER A 50 15.55 8.97 4.71
C SER A 50 14.96 9.43 3.37
N ALA A 51 14.75 8.50 2.43
CA ALA A 51 14.14 8.79 1.14
C ALA A 51 12.70 9.31 1.27
N ILE A 52 11.89 8.69 2.12
CA ILE A 52 10.51 9.14 2.38
C ILE A 52 10.49 10.55 2.94
N LEU A 53 11.33 10.84 3.94
CA LEU A 53 11.43 12.16 4.54
C LEU A 53 11.98 13.21 3.56
N ALA A 54 12.80 12.79 2.60
CA ALA A 54 13.28 13.63 1.50
C ALA A 54 12.25 13.80 0.35
N GLY A 55 11.06 13.22 0.47
CA GLY A 55 9.95 13.43 -0.47
C GLY A 55 9.83 12.39 -1.60
N SER A 56 10.48 11.22 -1.47
CA SER A 56 10.37 10.12 -2.45
C SER A 56 8.93 9.67 -2.70
N LEU A 57 8.07 9.82 -1.68
CA LEU A 57 6.63 9.54 -1.76
C LEU A 57 5.90 10.32 -2.85
N THR A 58 6.48 11.43 -3.31
CA THR A 58 5.89 12.21 -4.40
C THR A 58 5.76 11.37 -5.65
N ARG A 59 6.88 10.83 -6.13
CA ARG A 59 6.91 9.98 -7.33
C ARG A 59 6.26 8.62 -7.07
N PHE A 60 6.47 8.08 -5.86
CA PHE A 60 5.96 6.76 -5.48
C PHE A 60 4.43 6.66 -5.60
N TYR A 61 3.70 7.72 -5.24
CA TYR A 61 2.23 7.76 -5.29
C TYR A 61 1.66 8.51 -6.51
N ASP A 62 2.44 8.74 -7.57
CA ASP A 62 1.98 9.51 -8.73
C ASP A 62 0.68 8.97 -9.34
N THR A 63 0.52 7.65 -9.40
CA THR A 63 -0.68 6.98 -9.93
C THR A 63 -1.81 6.84 -8.92
N LEU A 64 -1.56 7.13 -7.64
CA LEU A 64 -2.49 6.93 -6.52
C LEU A 64 -2.97 8.26 -5.91
N ARG A 65 -2.86 9.36 -6.66
CA ARG A 65 -3.32 10.70 -6.27
C ARG A 65 -4.48 11.17 -7.12
N TRP A 66 -5.33 12.00 -6.53
CA TRP A 66 -6.47 12.64 -7.21
C TRP A 66 -6.55 14.12 -6.85
N SER A 67 -7.24 14.93 -7.64
CA SER A 67 -7.43 16.36 -7.29
C SER A 67 -8.07 16.52 -5.91
N GLY A 68 -7.40 17.25 -5.01
CA GLY A 68 -7.88 17.47 -3.63
C GLY A 68 -7.50 16.37 -2.63
N TRP A 69 -6.65 15.41 -2.99
CA TRP A 69 -6.20 14.35 -2.08
C TRP A 69 -5.61 14.88 -0.77
N GLN A 70 -4.88 16.00 -0.84
CA GLN A 70 -4.24 16.62 0.33
C GLN A 70 -5.27 17.01 1.39
N ALA A 71 -6.38 17.64 0.98
CA ALA A 71 -7.43 18.06 1.89
C ALA A 71 -8.14 16.85 2.51
N ALA A 72 -8.42 15.81 1.71
CA ALA A 72 -9.03 14.58 2.19
C ALA A 72 -8.14 13.89 3.25
N VAL A 73 -6.83 13.78 2.99
CA VAL A 73 -5.86 13.18 3.91
C VAL A 73 -5.67 14.04 5.17
N GLN A 74 -5.61 15.36 5.03
CA GLN A 74 -5.43 16.28 6.16
C GLN A 74 -6.58 16.20 7.18
N THR A 75 -7.79 15.91 6.71
CA THR A 75 -8.98 15.77 7.57
C THR A 75 -9.15 14.38 8.19
N LEU A 76 -8.28 13.43 7.84
CA LEU A 76 -8.42 12.03 8.22
C LEU A 76 -7.97 11.83 9.68
N PRO A 77 -8.82 11.27 10.57
CA PRO A 77 -8.42 10.95 11.93
C PRO A 77 -7.29 9.91 11.97
N PRO A 78 -6.44 9.91 13.01
CA PRO A 78 -5.48 8.83 13.24
C PRO A 78 -6.17 7.46 13.25
N GLY A 79 -5.54 6.47 12.62
CA GLY A 79 -6.10 5.12 12.52
C GLY A 79 -7.20 4.95 11.46
N GLN A 80 -7.52 5.98 10.67
CA GLN A 80 -8.35 5.87 9.49
C GLN A 80 -7.52 5.86 8.19
N GLY A 81 -8.06 5.17 7.20
CA GLY A 81 -7.67 5.18 5.79
C GLY A 81 -8.84 5.63 4.92
N ILE A 82 -8.66 5.58 3.61
CA ILE A 82 -9.64 5.97 2.59
C ILE A 82 -9.89 4.75 1.72
N THR A 83 -11.13 4.26 1.71
CA THR A 83 -11.57 3.26 0.76
C THR A 83 -11.65 3.87 -0.64
N VAL A 84 -11.42 3.07 -1.67
CA VAL A 84 -11.54 3.47 -3.07
C VAL A 84 -12.40 2.45 -3.80
N TYR A 85 -13.48 2.90 -4.43
CA TYR A 85 -14.35 2.04 -5.23
C TYR A 85 -14.67 2.67 -6.60
N PRO A 86 -14.50 1.94 -7.72
CA PRO A 86 -13.88 0.61 -7.83
C PRO A 86 -12.43 0.55 -7.34
N PRO A 87 -11.92 -0.61 -6.87
CA PRO A 87 -10.61 -0.70 -6.21
C PRO A 87 -9.45 -0.43 -7.19
N PRO A 88 -8.29 0.08 -6.73
CA PRO A 88 -7.20 0.50 -7.61
C PRO A 88 -6.67 -0.57 -8.58
N ARG A 89 -6.77 -1.86 -8.20
CA ARG A 89 -6.41 -2.99 -9.08
C ARG A 89 -7.37 -3.20 -10.26
N SER A 90 -8.62 -2.76 -10.16
CA SER A 90 -9.61 -2.92 -11.24
C SER A 90 -9.30 -1.99 -12.42
N ARG A 91 -9.80 -2.32 -13.61
CA ARG A 91 -9.62 -1.47 -14.80
C ARG A 91 -10.22 -0.08 -14.59
N GLU A 92 -11.38 -0.01 -13.95
CA GLU A 92 -12.15 1.20 -13.66
C GLU A 92 -11.53 2.01 -12.50
N GLY A 93 -10.89 1.34 -11.55
CA GLY A 93 -10.28 1.96 -10.37
C GLY A 93 -8.90 2.58 -10.60
N LYS A 94 -8.27 2.35 -11.77
CA LYS A 94 -6.97 2.94 -12.13
C LYS A 94 -7.00 4.46 -12.17
N ASN A 95 -8.14 5.06 -12.52
CA ASN A 95 -8.31 6.50 -12.44
C ASN A 95 -9.01 6.86 -11.13
N LEU A 96 -8.24 7.24 -10.11
CA LEU A 96 -8.80 7.64 -8.82
C LEU A 96 -9.69 8.89 -8.93
N SER A 97 -9.63 9.70 -9.98
CA SER A 97 -10.54 10.84 -10.11
C SER A 97 -12.01 10.44 -10.28
N THR A 98 -12.28 9.21 -10.73
CA THR A 98 -13.63 8.70 -11.00
C THR A 98 -14.15 7.74 -9.93
N THR A 99 -13.41 7.55 -8.84
CA THR A 99 -13.77 6.61 -7.78
C THR A 99 -14.56 7.29 -6.66
N SER A 100 -15.42 6.52 -6.01
CA SER A 100 -15.98 6.85 -4.71
C SER A 100 -14.93 6.63 -3.63
N ARG A 101 -14.90 7.52 -2.64
CA ARG A 101 -13.94 7.49 -1.54
C ARG A 101 -14.63 7.80 -0.22
N MET A 102 -14.37 6.98 0.79
CA MET A 102 -14.90 7.18 2.14
C MET A 102 -13.85 6.84 3.20
N PRO A 103 -13.81 7.56 4.33
CA PRO A 103 -12.99 7.15 5.46
C PRO A 103 -13.41 5.77 5.98
N ALA A 104 -12.43 4.95 6.38
CA ALA A 104 -12.64 3.64 6.99
C ALA A 104 -11.54 3.33 8.01
N PRO A 105 -11.73 2.40 8.95
CA PRO A 105 -10.66 1.96 9.85
C PRO A 105 -9.47 1.39 9.06
N LEU A 106 -8.28 1.96 9.25
CA LEU A 106 -7.09 1.66 8.44
C LEU A 106 -6.71 0.19 8.48
N ILE A 107 -6.76 -0.42 9.67
CA ILE A 107 -6.41 -1.83 9.85
C ILE A 107 -7.40 -2.74 9.11
N GLN A 108 -8.68 -2.41 9.12
CA GLN A 108 -9.69 -3.18 8.36
C GLN A 108 -9.46 -3.06 6.86
N LEU A 109 -9.13 -1.86 6.38
CA LEU A 109 -8.80 -1.64 4.97
C LEU A 109 -7.56 -2.44 4.55
N ALA A 110 -6.51 -2.43 5.36
CA ALA A 110 -5.29 -3.20 5.10
C ALA A 110 -5.53 -4.72 5.12
N SER A 111 -6.31 -5.22 6.09
CA SER A 111 -6.71 -6.63 6.15
C SER A 111 -7.54 -7.04 4.93
N TYR A 112 -8.50 -6.21 4.51
CA TYR A 112 -9.31 -6.46 3.33
C TYR A 112 -8.46 -6.71 2.07
N TYR A 113 -7.42 -5.92 1.85
CA TYR A 113 -6.55 -6.12 0.67
C TYR A 113 -5.68 -7.38 0.77
N GLN A 114 -5.20 -7.75 1.97
CA GLN A 114 -4.48 -9.01 2.18
C GLN A 114 -5.39 -10.21 1.91
N ASP A 115 -6.61 -10.19 2.46
CA ASP A 115 -7.59 -11.26 2.25
C ASP A 115 -7.96 -11.39 0.77
N THR A 116 -8.11 -10.27 0.08
CA THR A 116 -8.39 -10.23 -1.37
C THR A 116 -7.22 -10.83 -2.16
N ALA A 117 -5.98 -10.48 -1.83
CA ALA A 117 -4.79 -11.05 -2.47
C ALA A 117 -4.72 -12.57 -2.29
N HIS A 118 -4.99 -13.06 -1.07
CA HIS A 118 -5.03 -14.49 -0.77
C HIS A 118 -6.10 -15.22 -1.58
N GLN A 119 -7.30 -14.64 -1.72
CA GLN A 119 -8.38 -15.24 -2.50
C GLN A 119 -8.05 -15.31 -3.99
N LEU A 120 -7.50 -14.23 -4.56
CA LEU A 120 -7.13 -14.18 -5.98
C LEU A 120 -5.96 -15.11 -6.31
N GLY A 121 -4.91 -15.12 -5.49
CA GLY A 121 -3.78 -16.04 -5.67
C GLY A 121 -4.14 -17.52 -5.54
N SER A 122 -5.20 -17.84 -4.79
CA SER A 122 -5.72 -19.21 -4.70
C SER A 122 -6.45 -19.68 -5.97
N GLN A 123 -6.96 -18.75 -6.79
CA GLN A 123 -7.65 -19.08 -8.05
C GLN A 123 -6.68 -19.37 -9.19
N ASP A 124 -5.47 -18.80 -9.17
CA ASP A 124 -4.46 -18.96 -10.23
C ASP A 124 -3.73 -20.32 -10.21
N HIS A 125 -3.99 -21.18 -9.22
CA HIS A 125 -3.40 -22.53 -9.10
C HIS A 125 -4.36 -23.67 -9.44
N SER A 126 -5.52 -23.35 -10.04
CA SER A 126 -6.57 -24.32 -10.39
C SER A 126 -6.80 -24.48 -11.90
N THR A 127 -5.82 -24.14 -12.75
CA THR A 127 -5.91 -24.32 -14.22
C THR A 127 -4.75 -25.12 -14.78
#